data_AF-A0A1Y1MIC6-F1
#
_entry.id   AF-A0A1Y1MIC6-F1
#
_cell.length_a   1.000
_cell.length_b   1.000
_cell.length_c   1.000
_cell.angle_alpha   90.00
_cell.angle_beta   90.00
_cell.angle_gamma   90.00
#
_symmetry.space_group_name_H-M   'P 1'
#
loop_
_entity.id
_entity.type
_entity.pdbx_description
1 polymer ?
#
loop_
_entity_poly.entity_id
_entity_poly.type
_entity_poly.pdbx_seq_one_letter_code
_entity_poly.pdbx_strand_id
1 'polypeptide(L)'
;TYATLNYESWIYNLTEANLTPNNPPRWYKLYDFKTAFNLSSLNPSDFADLIEHMTKDSGLLQNYHRYKKREADPAMAAGCNRKCQLDDICYMTTSWYGGDYHCHHYTAMYNDYQSKH
;
A
#
# COMPACT_ATOMS: atom_id res chain seq x y z
N THR A 1 4.02 -16.47 22.03
CA THR A 1 3.00 -16.01 21.06
C THR A 1 3.60 -16.05 19.67
N TYR A 2 2.87 -16.50 18.65
CA TYR A 2 3.34 -16.59 17.25
C TYR A 2 2.88 -15.38 16.42
N ALA A 3 2.88 -14.19 17.02
CA ALA A 3 2.42 -12.98 16.36
C ALA A 3 3.49 -12.44 15.39
N THR A 4 3.06 -11.95 14.24
CA THR A 4 3.95 -11.30 13.26
C THR A 4 4.45 -9.97 13.83
N LEU A 5 5.77 -9.84 13.98
CA LEU A 5 6.40 -8.64 14.53
C LEU A 5 6.75 -7.60 13.47
N ASN A 6 6.98 -8.04 12.23
CA ASN A 6 7.31 -7.19 11.10
C ASN A 6 7.08 -7.91 9.75
N TYR A 7 7.03 -7.14 8.67
CA TYR A 7 6.98 -7.63 7.28
C TYR A 7 7.93 -6.81 6.41
N GLU A 8 8.73 -7.50 5.59
CA GLU A 8 9.58 -6.88 4.58
C GLU A 8 9.24 -7.42 3.20
N SER A 9 9.37 -6.58 2.19
CA SER A 9 9.30 -7.00 0.79
C SER A 9 10.62 -6.71 0.08
N TRP A 10 11.07 -7.68 -0.71
CA TRP A 10 12.28 -7.60 -1.51
C TRP A 10 11.92 -7.83 -2.97
N ILE A 11 12.50 -7.03 -3.85
CA ILE A 11 12.24 -7.08 -5.29
C ILE A 11 13.57 -7.01 -6.06
N TYR A 12 13.50 -7.24 -7.36
CA TYR A 12 14.53 -6.81 -8.30
C TYR A 12 13.84 -6.05 -9.43
N ASN A 13 14.56 -5.14 -10.07
CA ASN A 13 14.01 -4.41 -11.21
C ASN A 13 14.07 -5.30 -12.46
N LEU A 14 12.91 -5.66 -13.01
CA LEU A 14 12.82 -6.53 -14.19
C LEU A 14 13.39 -5.86 -15.45
N THR A 15 13.21 -4.54 -15.59
CA THR A 15 13.78 -3.76 -16.70
C THR A 15 15.31 -3.79 -16.65
N GLU A 16 15.90 -3.58 -15.46
CA GLU A 16 17.35 -3.72 -15.25
C GLU A 16 17.85 -5.13 -15.59
N ALA A 17 17.16 -6.17 -15.09
CA ALA A 17 17.52 -7.56 -15.34
C ALA A 17 17.46 -7.93 -16.82
N ASN A 18 16.44 -7.44 -17.55
CA ASN A 18 16.29 -7.69 -18.98
C ASN A 18 17.39 -7.04 -19.83
N LEU A 19 17.99 -5.93 -19.37
CA LEU A 19 19.14 -5.31 -20.03
C LEU A 19 20.45 -6.09 -19.81
N THR A 20 20.49 -6.98 -18.83
CA THR A 20 21.68 -7.77 -18.46
C THR A 20 21.36 -9.26 -18.33
N PRO A 21 20.86 -9.93 -19.39
CA PRO A 21 20.28 -11.27 -19.31
C PRO A 21 21.26 -12.37 -18.88
N ASN A 22 22.57 -12.12 -18.99
CA ASN A 22 23.62 -13.06 -18.57
C ASN A 22 24.04 -12.89 -17.11
N ASN A 23 23.56 -11.84 -16.43
CA ASN A 23 23.83 -11.58 -15.03
C ASN A 23 22.62 -11.99 -14.17
N PRO A 24 22.83 -12.54 -12.97
CA PRO A 24 21.73 -12.77 -12.04
C PRO A 24 21.08 -11.43 -11.64
N PRO A 25 19.75 -11.39 -11.43
CA PRO A 25 19.07 -10.17 -11.05
C PRO A 25 19.53 -9.70 -9.66
N ARG A 26 19.71 -8.38 -9.53
CA ARG A 26 20.07 -7.75 -8.26
C ARG A 26 18.83 -7.52 -7.41
N TRP A 27 18.73 -8.28 -6.32
CA TRP A 27 17.68 -8.11 -5.32
C TRP A 27 17.99 -6.98 -4.35
N TYR A 28 16.96 -6.21 -3.98
CA TYR A 28 17.04 -5.17 -2.98
C TYR A 28 15.75 -5.11 -2.15
N LYS A 29 15.84 -4.54 -0.95
CA LYS A 29 14.69 -4.33 -0.08
C LYS A 29 13.84 -3.22 -0.67
N LEU A 30 12.58 -3.53 -0.99
CA LEU A 30 11.61 -2.54 -1.43
C LEU A 30 11.15 -1.70 -0.23
N TYR A 31 10.68 -2.37 0.82
CA TYR A 31 10.25 -1.70 2.03
C TYR A 31 10.19 -2.61 3.25
N ASP A 32 10.21 -1.95 4.40
CA ASP A 32 9.88 -2.48 5.71
C ASP A 32 8.53 -1.87 6.12
N PHE A 33 7.53 -2.69 6.47
CA PHE A 33 6.17 -2.21 6.64
C PHE A 33 6.05 -1.18 7.78
N LYS A 34 6.67 -1.47 8.92
CA LYS A 34 6.61 -0.60 10.09
C LYS A 34 7.30 0.72 9.84
N THR A 35 8.46 0.70 9.20
CA THR A 35 9.23 1.91 8.89
C THR A 35 8.50 2.75 7.83
N ALA A 36 7.97 2.10 6.79
CA ALA A 36 7.30 2.80 5.69
C ALA A 36 6.00 3.50 6.10
N PHE A 37 5.27 2.94 7.08
CA PHE A 37 4.00 3.46 7.56
C PHE A 37 4.05 3.98 9.00
N ASN A 38 5.25 4.12 9.57
CA ASN A 38 5.51 4.60 10.92
C ASN A 38 4.66 3.88 12.00
N LEU A 39 4.61 2.55 11.96
CA LEU A 39 3.86 1.73 12.91
C LEU A 39 4.75 1.15 14.02
N SER A 40 4.25 1.17 15.26
CA SER A 40 4.90 0.57 16.42
C SER A 40 4.62 -0.93 16.53
N SER A 41 3.49 -1.42 16.03
CA SER A 41 3.13 -2.84 15.96
C SER A 41 2.36 -3.20 14.68
N LEU A 42 2.08 -4.49 14.48
CA LEU A 42 1.22 -5.01 13.41
C LEU A 42 -0.11 -5.55 13.98
N ASN A 43 -0.58 -4.97 15.08
CA ASN A 43 -1.88 -5.32 15.63
C ASN A 43 -3.02 -4.75 14.75
N PRO A 44 -4.20 -5.40 14.72
CA PRO A 44 -5.33 -4.91 13.92
C PRO A 44 -5.75 -3.47 14.21
N SER A 45 -5.60 -2.98 15.45
CA SER A 45 -5.87 -1.59 15.83
C SER A 45 -4.96 -0.60 15.09
N ASP A 46 -3.66 -0.89 15.05
CA ASP A 46 -2.67 -0.01 14.43
C ASP A 46 -2.86 0.06 12.91
N PHE A 47 -3.36 -1.04 12.30
CA PHE A 47 -3.79 -1.03 10.91
C PHE A 47 -5.05 -0.19 10.69
N ALA A 48 -6.03 -0.25 11.59
CA ALA A 48 -7.22 0.58 11.49
C ALA A 48 -6.87 2.09 11.58
N ASP A 49 -5.98 2.46 12.50
CA ASP A 49 -5.47 3.82 12.65
C ASP A 49 -4.69 4.27 11.40
N LEU A 50 -3.87 3.38 10.83
CA LEU A 50 -3.17 3.64 9.57
C LEU A 50 -4.14 3.95 8.43
N ILE A 51 -5.20 3.15 8.28
CA ILE A 51 -6.19 3.35 7.21
C ILE A 51 -6.92 4.68 7.41
N GLU A 52 -7.26 5.04 8.66
CA GLU A 52 -7.81 6.37 8.95
C GLU A 52 -6.84 7.49 8.53
N HIS A 53 -5.55 7.39 8.86
CA HIS A 53 -4.55 8.37 8.42
C HIS A 53 -4.43 8.45 6.90
N MET A 54 -4.46 7.30 6.22
CA MET A 54 -4.47 7.23 4.76
C MET A 54 -5.67 7.95 4.13
N THR A 55 -6.81 8.05 4.82
CA THR A 55 -7.96 8.83 4.31
C THR A 55 -7.67 10.34 4.21
N LYS A 56 -6.71 10.82 5.02
CA LYS A 56 -6.34 12.24 5.15
C LYS A 56 -5.03 12.56 4.40
N ASP A 57 -4.15 11.58 4.26
CA ASP A 57 -2.85 11.72 3.59
C ASP A 57 -2.77 10.86 2.32
N SER A 58 -2.97 11.50 1.17
CA SER A 58 -2.84 10.83 -0.13
C SER A 58 -1.43 10.31 -0.42
N GLY A 59 -0.38 10.84 0.24
CA GLY A 59 0.99 10.36 0.12
C GLY A 59 1.16 8.95 0.68
N LEU A 60 0.47 8.62 1.78
CA LEU A 60 0.45 7.25 2.32
C LEU A 60 -0.21 6.26 1.35
N LEU A 61 -1.30 6.67 0.70
CA LEU A 61 -1.97 5.85 -0.33
C LEU A 61 -1.11 5.69 -1.59
N GLN A 62 -0.39 6.74 -2.00
CA GLN A 62 0.58 6.64 -3.10
C GLN A 62 1.72 5.68 -2.78
N ASN A 63 2.26 5.73 -1.56
CA ASN A 63 3.27 4.78 -1.09
C ASN A 63 2.72 3.35 -1.06
N TYR A 64 1.52 3.14 -0.51
CA TYR A 64 0.85 1.84 -0.53
C TYR A 64 0.69 1.30 -1.95
N HIS A 65 0.20 2.12 -2.89
CA HIS A 65 0.06 1.74 -4.29
C HIS A 65 1.39 1.32 -4.91
N ARG A 66 2.44 2.13 -4.68
CA ARG A 66 3.81 1.84 -5.12
C ARG A 66 4.29 0.48 -4.64
N TYR A 67 4.11 0.19 -3.35
CA TYR A 67 4.50 -1.09 -2.76
C TYR A 67 3.65 -2.27 -3.24
N LYS A 68 2.32 -2.10 -3.34
CA LYS A 68 1.39 -3.11 -3.88
C LYS A 68 1.72 -3.49 -5.33
N LYS A 69 2.15 -2.51 -6.14
CA LYS A 69 2.61 -2.70 -7.52
C LYS A 69 4.09 -3.05 -7.65
N ARG A 70 4.81 -3.17 -6.52
CA ARG A 70 6.22 -3.54 -6.47
C ARG A 70 7.10 -2.67 -7.37
N GLU A 71 6.80 -1.37 -7.42
CA GLU A 71 7.51 -0.39 -8.26
C GLU A 71 7.60 -0.75 -9.75
N ALA A 72 6.66 -1.56 -10.27
CA ALA A 72 6.65 -1.91 -11.69
C ALA A 72 6.51 -0.67 -12.58
N ASP A 73 7.44 -0.48 -13.53
CA ASP A 73 7.51 0.70 -14.40
C ASP A 73 6.17 1.11 -15.04
N PRO A 74 5.36 0.19 -15.61
CA PRO A 74 4.08 0.58 -16.20
C PRO A 74 3.09 1.14 -15.17
N ALA A 75 3.11 0.61 -13.95
CA ALA A 75 2.27 1.10 -12.87
C ALA A 75 2.77 2.46 -12.33
N MET A 76 4.08 2.66 -12.27
CA MET A 76 4.67 3.93 -11.84
C MET A 76 4.40 5.04 -12.86
N ALA A 77 4.47 4.72 -14.15
CA ALA A 77 4.11 5.64 -15.22
C ALA A 77 2.62 6.00 -15.22
N ALA A 78 1.73 5.04 -14.94
CA ALA A 78 0.29 5.30 -14.84
C ALA A 78 -0.09 6.15 -13.61
N GLY A 79 0.69 6.02 -12.52
CA GLY A 79 0.42 6.68 -11.25
C GLY A 79 -0.84 6.15 -10.56
N CYS A 80 -1.20 6.78 -9.43
CA CYS A 80 -2.43 6.45 -8.73
C CYS A 80 -3.33 7.67 -8.46
N ASN A 81 -4.39 7.79 -9.28
CA ASN A 81 -5.45 8.79 -9.16
C ASN A 81 -6.45 8.48 -8.02
N ARG A 82 -7.44 9.36 -7.82
CA ARG A 82 -8.46 9.20 -6.77
C ARG A 82 -9.18 7.84 -6.82
N LYS A 83 -9.48 7.32 -8.01
CA LYS A 83 -10.18 6.03 -8.14
C LYS A 83 -9.34 4.89 -7.57
N CYS A 84 -8.06 4.77 -7.95
CA CYS A 84 -7.25 3.69 -7.40
C CYS A 84 -6.94 3.87 -5.91
N GLN A 85 -6.86 5.11 -5.40
CA GLN A 85 -6.72 5.36 -3.97
C GLN A 85 -7.91 4.79 -3.17
N LEU A 86 -9.13 5.03 -3.65
CA LEU A 86 -10.35 4.44 -3.08
C LEU A 86 -10.37 2.91 -3.24
N ASP A 87 -9.98 2.40 -4.41
CA ASP A 87 -9.90 0.95 -4.67
C ASP A 87 -8.86 0.29 -3.73
N ASP A 88 -7.75 0.97 -3.41
CA ASP A 88 -6.73 0.48 -2.47
C ASP A 88 -7.23 0.48 -1.02
N ILE A 89 -7.95 1.52 -0.57
CA ILE A 89 -8.63 1.53 0.73
C ILE A 89 -9.57 0.33 0.84
N CYS A 90 -10.41 0.10 -0.17
CA CYS A 90 -11.37 -1.01 -0.17
C CYS A 90 -10.68 -2.37 -0.20
N TYR A 91 -9.59 -2.49 -0.95
CA TYR A 91 -8.78 -3.72 -0.98
C TYR A 91 -8.19 -4.05 0.40
N MET A 92 -7.71 -3.07 1.15
CA MET A 92 -7.16 -3.28 2.50
C MET A 92 -8.23 -3.66 3.54
N THR A 93 -9.47 -3.23 3.32
CA THR A 93 -10.53 -3.27 4.33
C THR A 93 -11.60 -4.34 4.08
N THR A 94 -11.54 -5.02 2.95
CA THR A 94 -12.49 -6.08 2.56
C THR A 94 -11.83 -7.45 2.71
N SER A 95 -12.15 -8.16 3.80
CA SER A 95 -11.55 -9.47 4.10
C SER A 95 -12.31 -10.67 3.52
N TRP A 96 -13.58 -10.48 3.14
CA TRP A 96 -14.42 -11.51 2.54
C TRP A 96 -15.38 -10.90 1.50
N TYR A 97 -15.85 -11.71 0.57
CA TYR A 97 -16.71 -11.25 -0.53
C TYR A 97 -18.05 -10.72 -0.03
N GLY A 98 -18.36 -9.45 -0.30
CA GLY A 98 -19.57 -8.78 0.19
C GLY A 98 -19.41 -8.09 1.55
N GLY A 99 -18.25 -8.21 2.20
CA GLY A 99 -17.92 -7.49 3.44
C GLY A 99 -17.46 -6.05 3.20
N ASP A 100 -18.31 -5.24 2.58
CA ASP A 100 -17.96 -3.89 2.10
C ASP A 100 -18.16 -2.77 3.15
N TYR A 101 -18.66 -3.09 4.35
CA TYR A 101 -18.91 -2.12 5.42
C TYR A 101 -17.70 -1.21 5.70
N HIS A 102 -16.51 -1.78 5.89
CA HIS A 102 -15.31 -0.99 6.17
C HIS A 102 -14.83 -0.21 4.95
N CYS A 103 -14.94 -0.77 3.74
CA CYS A 103 -14.67 -0.05 2.50
C CYS A 103 -15.54 1.20 2.40
N HIS A 104 -16.86 1.09 2.60
CA HIS A 104 -17.77 2.24 2.60
C HIS A 104 -17.44 3.25 3.70
N HIS A 105 -17.15 2.78 4.91
CA HIS A 105 -16.79 3.65 6.03
C HIS A 105 -15.55 4.51 5.72
N TYR A 106 -14.44 3.90 5.34
CA TYR A 106 -13.20 4.63 5.10
C TYR A 106 -13.22 5.45 3.80
N THR A 107 -13.91 4.99 2.76
CA THR A 107 -14.08 5.79 1.54
C THR A 107 -14.97 7.01 1.77
N ALA A 108 -16.00 6.91 2.62
CA ALA A 108 -16.79 8.07 3.05
C ALA A 108 -15.92 9.08 3.80
N MET A 109 -15.06 8.62 4.72
CA MET A 109 -14.11 9.49 5.43
C MET A 109 -13.13 10.18 4.48
N TYR A 110 -12.55 9.45 3.53
CA TYR A 110 -11.67 10.02 2.51
C TYR A 110 -12.41 11.11 1.71
N ASN A 111 -13.63 10.81 1.25
CA ASN A 111 -14.40 11.76 0.45
C ASN A 111 -14.79 13.02 1.22
N ASP A 112 -15.18 12.87 2.49
CA ASP A 112 -15.48 14.01 3.37
C ASP A 112 -14.24 14.90 3.55
N TYR A 113 -13.07 14.31 3.80
CA TYR A 113 -11.82 15.07 3.98
C TYR A 113 -11.43 15.85 2.72
N GLN A 114 -11.46 15.19 1.55
CA GLN A 114 -11.13 15.81 0.25
C GLN A 114 -12.16 16.85 -0.21
N SER A 115 -13.37 16.88 0.36
CA SER A 115 -14.35 17.92 0.06
C SER A 115 -14.10 19.22 0.82
N LYS A 116 -13.31 19.15 1.90
CA LYS A 116 -13.04 20.26 2.83
C LYS A 116 -11.67 20.91 2.62
N HIS A 117 -10.77 20.26 1.88
CA HIS A 117 -9.38 20.66 1.64
C HIS A 117 -9.05 20.47 0.17
#